data_AF-A0A4R8BWH2-F1
#
_entry.id   AF-A0A4R8BWH2-F1
#
_cell.length_a   1.000
_cell.length_b   1.000
_cell.length_c   1.000
_cell.angle_alpha   90.00
_cell.angle_beta   90.00
_cell.angle_gamma   90.00
#
_symmetry.space_group_name_H-M   'P 1'
#
loop_
_entity.id
_entity.type
_entity.pdbx_description
1 polymer ?
#
loop_
_entity_poly.entity_id
_entity_poly.type
_entity_poly.pdbx_seq_one_letter_code
_entity_poly.pdbx_strand_id
1 'polypeptide(L)'
;MKLTDLLERTAEQTPVGPPPLDTLYAGAARRRHRRTAGLMAATVVAVGAVIGASTLLTSRTSTVPGSSPAPVPPAMRMVGFGHAAIAVPADWPSNKSQCGTPKQDTVQIDDPSAMLFCAAFRPAGVESVEMHYGSPRVDFRADETFQIDGVRAERQRTTCSGTNYPEAKADTTICDGTVSIPSLKVWFRAESSTSAAEVDRMLARIAVVADRTGVPSYEALRVDLHGPTGTAYAAVLRQVGLKSRLLTVRSPNYPAGQVLKVSPAPGTMLKPGATVTVTVAG
;
A
#
# COMPACT_ATOMS: atom_id res chain seq x y z
N MET A 1 -9.01 -13.02 53.42
CA MET A 1 -7.74 -13.00 52.65
C MET A 1 -8.03 -12.40 51.29
N LYS A 2 -7.34 -11.33 50.90
CA LYS A 2 -7.57 -10.61 49.64
C LYS A 2 -6.56 -11.06 48.58
N LEU A 3 -7.03 -11.19 47.33
CA LEU A 3 -6.28 -11.69 46.16
C LEU A 3 -4.97 -10.92 45.88
N THR A 4 -4.89 -9.68 46.36
CA THR A 4 -3.73 -8.79 46.23
C THR A 4 -2.50 -9.31 46.99
N ASP A 5 -2.68 -9.97 48.14
CA ASP A 5 -1.54 -10.48 48.95
C ASP A 5 -0.86 -11.71 48.32
N LEU A 6 -1.52 -12.38 47.36
CA LEU A 6 -0.99 -13.55 46.64
C LEU A 6 -0.12 -13.16 45.43
N LEU A 7 -0.39 -12.00 44.82
CA LEU A 7 0.33 -11.52 43.64
C LEU A 7 1.64 -10.83 44.02
N GLU A 8 1.66 -10.13 45.16
CA GLU A 8 2.87 -9.45 45.63
C GLU A 8 3.96 -10.46 46.05
N ARG A 9 3.54 -11.62 46.57
CA ARG A 9 4.46 -12.69 46.99
C ARG A 9 5.05 -13.51 45.84
N THR A 10 4.53 -13.38 44.61
CA THR A 10 5.05 -14.07 43.41
C THR A 10 6.02 -13.21 42.59
N ALA A 11 6.07 -11.90 42.80
CA ALA A 11 7.00 -11.01 42.09
C ALA A 11 8.43 -11.06 42.64
N GLU A 12 8.62 -11.42 43.91
CA GLU A 12 9.93 -11.45 44.58
C GLU A 12 10.76 -12.73 44.31
N GLN A 13 10.21 -13.74 43.62
CA GLN A 13 10.87 -15.03 43.42
C GLN A 13 11.48 -15.27 42.04
N THR A 14 11.63 -14.23 41.21
CA THR A 14 12.32 -14.37 39.91
C THR A 14 13.66 -13.64 39.92
N PRO A 15 14.79 -14.34 40.10
CA PRO A 15 16.11 -13.76 39.91
C PRO A 15 16.31 -13.44 38.43
N VAL A 16 16.32 -12.15 38.09
CA VAL A 16 16.69 -11.67 36.75
C VAL A 16 18.20 -11.47 36.70
N GLY A 17 18.92 -12.46 36.18
CA GLY A 17 20.34 -12.31 35.84
C GLY A 17 20.53 -11.43 34.60
N PRO A 18 21.68 -10.74 34.46
CA PRO A 18 21.96 -9.94 33.29
C PRO A 18 21.96 -10.80 32.02
N PRO A 19 21.46 -10.27 30.88
CA PRO A 19 21.40 -11.02 29.63
C PRO A 19 22.81 -11.39 29.14
N PRO A 20 23.05 -12.63 28.67
CA PRO A 20 24.38 -13.08 28.24
C PRO A 20 24.71 -12.54 26.84
N LEU A 21 25.13 -11.27 26.78
CA LEU A 21 25.48 -10.57 25.54
C LEU A 21 26.66 -11.22 24.80
N ASP A 22 27.54 -11.93 25.50
CA ASP A 22 28.74 -12.55 24.92
C ASP A 22 28.43 -13.69 23.94
N THR A 23 27.29 -14.35 24.11
CA THR A 23 26.86 -15.45 23.23
C THR A 23 26.30 -14.95 21.89
N LEU A 24 25.83 -13.69 21.83
CA LEU A 24 25.31 -13.07 20.61
C LEU A 24 26.44 -12.58 19.69
N TYR A 25 27.57 -12.13 20.24
CA TYR A 25 28.71 -11.66 19.44
C TYR A 25 29.52 -12.81 18.81
N ALA A 26 29.54 -14.00 19.43
CA ALA A 26 30.27 -15.16 18.91
C ALA A 26 29.68 -15.77 17.61
N GLY A 27 28.38 -15.52 17.33
CA GLY A 27 27.70 -16.00 16.12
C GLY A 27 28.03 -15.20 14.86
N ALA A 28 28.35 -13.91 14.99
CA ALA A 28 28.55 -13.00 13.87
C ALA A 28 29.92 -13.16 13.18
N ALA A 29 30.96 -13.57 13.91
CA ALA A 29 32.32 -13.72 13.37
C ALA A 29 32.50 -14.94 12.45
N ARG A 30 31.75 -16.02 12.68
CA ARG A 30 31.93 -17.30 11.95
C ARG A 30 31.40 -17.27 10.51
N ARG A 31 30.49 -16.35 10.17
CA ARG A 31 29.87 -16.29 8.82
C ARG A 31 30.70 -15.51 7.81
N ARG A 32 31.63 -14.66 8.24
CA ARG A 32 32.39 -13.76 7.36
C ARG A 32 33.61 -14.42 6.70
N HIS A 33 34.13 -15.51 7.28
CA HIS A 33 35.32 -16.20 6.75
C HIS A 33 35.08 -17.18 5.58
N ARG A 34 33.82 -17.43 5.17
CA ARG A 34 33.50 -18.39 4.09
C ARG A 34 33.36 -17.81 2.68
N ARG A 35 33.69 -16.53 2.44
CA ARG A 35 33.47 -15.87 1.12
C ARG A 35 34.73 -15.38 0.40
N THR A 36 35.93 -15.76 0.82
CA THR A 36 37.19 -15.33 0.18
C THR A 36 38.10 -16.51 -0.19
N ALA A 37 37.57 -17.48 -0.93
CA ALA A 37 38.39 -18.46 -1.65
C ALA A 37 37.66 -18.88 -2.93
N GLY A 38 38.17 -18.47 -4.10
CA GLY A 38 37.64 -18.91 -5.39
C GLY A 38 37.84 -17.94 -6.54
N LEU A 39 39.08 -17.51 -6.80
CA LEU A 39 39.47 -16.84 -8.05
C LEU A 39 40.85 -17.37 -8.44
N MET A 40 40.89 -18.31 -9.39
CA MET A 40 41.98 -18.53 -10.36
C MET A 40 41.59 -19.67 -11.30
N ALA A 41 41.42 -19.39 -12.60
CA ALA A 41 41.87 -20.27 -13.67
C ALA A 41 41.90 -19.49 -14.99
N ALA A 42 43.05 -19.58 -15.67
CA ALA A 42 43.44 -18.78 -16.81
C ALA A 42 43.00 -19.36 -18.17
N THR A 43 42.98 -18.44 -19.13
CA THR A 43 42.98 -18.49 -20.60
C THR A 43 43.36 -19.79 -21.33
N VAL A 44 42.65 -20.06 -22.44
CA VAL A 44 43.26 -20.62 -23.67
C VAL A 44 42.77 -19.82 -24.89
N VAL A 45 43.74 -19.25 -25.60
CA VAL A 45 43.63 -18.65 -26.94
C VAL A 45 43.67 -19.77 -27.98
N ALA A 46 42.80 -19.74 -28.99
CA ALA A 46 42.99 -20.51 -30.22
C ALA A 46 42.59 -19.69 -31.46
N VAL A 47 43.64 -19.17 -32.08
CA VAL A 47 43.90 -18.77 -33.48
C VAL A 47 42.81 -19.07 -34.51
N GLY A 48 42.55 -18.07 -35.35
CA GLY A 48 41.67 -18.17 -36.52
C GLY A 48 42.26 -18.98 -37.67
N ALA A 49 41.35 -19.58 -38.45
CA ALA A 49 41.61 -20.03 -39.80
C ALA A 49 40.54 -19.45 -40.72
N VAL A 50 40.98 -18.60 -41.65
CA VAL A 50 40.20 -18.14 -42.80
C VAL A 50 40.25 -19.26 -43.83
N ILE A 51 39.10 -19.82 -44.18
CA ILE A 51 38.91 -20.57 -45.41
C ILE A 51 37.61 -20.08 -46.04
N GLY A 52 37.76 -19.38 -47.16
CA GLY A 52 36.66 -19.13 -48.08
C GLY A 52 36.35 -20.41 -48.85
N ALA A 53 35.07 -20.71 -48.99
CA ALA A 53 34.57 -21.57 -50.06
C ALA A 53 33.10 -21.23 -50.33
N SER A 54 32.84 -20.83 -51.56
CA SER A 54 31.55 -20.47 -52.11
C SER A 54 30.69 -21.70 -52.40
N THR A 55 29.37 -21.47 -52.48
CA THR A 55 28.30 -22.29 -53.08
C THR A 55 27.86 -23.55 -52.33
N LEU A 56 26.61 -23.54 -51.82
CA LEU A 56 25.47 -24.24 -52.44
C LEU A 56 24.17 -23.82 -51.73
N LEU A 57 23.17 -23.50 -52.53
CA LEU A 57 21.82 -23.12 -52.12
C LEU A 57 21.13 -24.26 -51.36
N THR A 58 20.74 -23.98 -50.11
CA THR A 58 19.64 -24.70 -49.46
C THR A 58 18.69 -23.69 -48.86
N SER A 59 17.52 -23.56 -49.48
CA SER A 59 16.38 -22.80 -48.94
C SER A 59 15.96 -23.41 -47.62
N ARG A 60 16.52 -22.92 -46.51
CA ARG A 60 15.92 -23.07 -45.18
C ARG A 60 15.00 -21.90 -45.00
N THR A 61 13.70 -22.18 -45.05
CA THR A 61 12.66 -21.28 -44.57
C THR A 61 13.06 -20.84 -43.16
N SER A 62 13.54 -19.61 -43.02
CA SER A 62 13.78 -19.01 -41.71
C SER A 62 12.43 -18.81 -41.04
N THR A 63 12.02 -19.75 -40.21
CA THR A 63 11.04 -19.51 -39.17
C THR A 63 11.67 -18.52 -38.21
N VAL A 64 11.44 -17.23 -38.45
CA VAL A 64 11.71 -16.17 -37.48
C VAL A 64 10.98 -16.58 -36.19
N PRO A 65 11.66 -16.68 -35.04
CA PRO A 65 10.97 -16.81 -33.76
C PRO A 65 10.04 -15.62 -33.64
N GLY A 66 8.73 -15.88 -33.64
CA GLY A 66 7.73 -14.84 -33.45
C GLY A 66 8.06 -14.11 -32.16
N SER A 67 8.47 -12.85 -32.26
CA SER A 67 8.53 -11.95 -31.12
C SER A 67 7.10 -11.82 -30.63
N SER A 68 6.74 -12.60 -29.60
CA SER A 68 5.51 -12.39 -28.88
C SER A 68 5.53 -10.93 -28.42
N PRO A 69 4.54 -10.09 -28.81
CA PRO A 69 4.56 -8.69 -28.44
C PRO A 69 4.67 -8.60 -26.92
N ALA A 70 5.61 -7.80 -26.44
CA ALA A 70 5.73 -7.53 -25.00
C ALA A 70 4.36 -7.07 -24.48
N PRO A 71 3.91 -7.55 -23.31
CA PRO A 71 2.64 -7.14 -22.74
C PRO A 71 2.59 -5.60 -22.70
N VAL A 72 1.56 -5.02 -23.32
CA VAL A 72 1.33 -3.58 -23.21
C VAL A 72 1.15 -3.26 -21.74
N PRO A 73 1.90 -2.31 -21.16
CA PRO A 73 1.71 -1.91 -19.78
C PRO A 73 0.25 -1.52 -19.56
N PRO A 74 -0.38 -1.93 -18.43
CA PRO A 74 -1.75 -1.56 -18.17
C PRO A 74 -1.88 -0.04 -18.17
N ALA A 75 -2.98 0.45 -18.74
CA ALA A 75 -3.33 1.86 -18.60
C ALA A 75 -3.43 2.20 -17.11
N MET A 76 -2.93 3.36 -16.70
CA MET A 76 -2.89 3.77 -15.30
C MET A 76 -3.82 4.96 -15.06
N ARG A 77 -4.39 5.05 -13.86
CA ARG A 77 -5.12 6.21 -13.36
C ARG A 77 -4.55 6.67 -12.02
N MET A 78 -4.56 7.98 -11.80
CA MET A 78 -4.16 8.56 -10.51
C MET A 78 -5.33 8.55 -9.55
N VAL A 79 -5.09 8.10 -8.32
CA VAL A 79 -6.01 8.24 -7.17
C VAL A 79 -5.27 8.93 -6.04
N GLY A 80 -5.91 9.86 -5.34
CA GLY A 80 -5.21 10.69 -4.37
C GLY A 80 -6.09 11.47 -3.43
N PHE A 81 -5.48 12.02 -2.38
CA PHE A 81 -6.07 13.00 -1.46
C PHE A 81 -5.22 14.26 -1.50
N GLY A 82 -5.86 15.41 -1.75
CA GLY A 82 -5.11 16.64 -2.00
C GLY A 82 -4.10 16.45 -3.13
N HIS A 83 -2.88 16.94 -2.94
CA HIS A 83 -1.82 16.83 -3.95
C HIS A 83 -1.08 15.48 -3.93
N ALA A 84 -1.31 14.61 -2.94
CA ALA A 84 -0.68 13.30 -2.89
C ALA A 84 -1.52 12.28 -3.67
N ALA A 85 -0.91 11.55 -4.60
CA ALA A 85 -1.59 10.55 -5.40
C ALA A 85 -0.70 9.33 -5.68
N ILE A 86 -1.32 8.24 -6.08
CA ILE A 86 -0.66 7.01 -6.51
C ILE A 86 -1.27 6.54 -7.83
N ALA A 87 -0.42 6.12 -8.76
CA ALA A 87 -0.87 5.54 -10.01
C ALA A 87 -1.23 4.06 -9.81
N VAL A 88 -2.47 3.70 -10.12
CA VAL A 88 -2.99 2.33 -10.09
C VAL A 88 -3.48 1.94 -11.49
N PRO A 89 -3.56 0.63 -11.83
CA PRO A 89 -4.19 0.21 -13.07
C PRO A 89 -5.60 0.80 -13.22
N ALA A 90 -5.93 1.23 -14.43
CA ALA A 90 -7.14 2.01 -14.71
C ALA A 90 -8.43 1.21 -14.48
N ASP A 91 -8.35 -0.11 -14.65
CA ASP A 91 -9.42 -1.07 -14.47
C ASP A 91 -9.63 -1.49 -13.01
N TRP A 92 -8.70 -1.18 -12.10
CA TRP A 92 -8.89 -1.45 -10.67
C TRP A 92 -10.12 -0.69 -10.17
N PRO A 93 -11.16 -1.39 -9.68
CA PRO A 93 -12.30 -0.74 -9.05
C PRO A 93 -11.94 -0.19 -7.67
N SER A 94 -12.88 0.54 -7.08
CA SER A 94 -12.82 0.93 -5.67
C SER A 94 -13.63 -0.05 -4.80
N ASN A 95 -13.10 -0.36 -3.62
CA ASN A 95 -13.74 -1.13 -2.55
C ASN A 95 -14.34 -2.47 -3.01
N LYS A 96 -13.61 -3.24 -3.83
CA LYS A 96 -13.96 -4.64 -4.10
C LYS A 96 -13.40 -5.56 -3.03
N SER A 97 -13.97 -5.39 -1.86
CA SER A 97 -13.64 -6.04 -0.62
C SER A 97 -14.87 -6.70 -0.03
N GLN A 98 -14.64 -7.60 0.92
CA GLN A 98 -15.64 -8.14 1.82
C GLN A 98 -15.07 -7.97 3.21
N CYS A 99 -15.78 -7.28 4.09
CA CYS A 99 -15.34 -7.10 5.47
C CYS A 99 -13.99 -6.40 5.59
N GLY A 100 -13.71 -5.44 4.70
CA GLY A 100 -12.42 -4.75 4.60
C GLY A 100 -11.30 -5.56 3.97
N THR A 101 -11.55 -6.83 3.61
CA THR A 101 -10.56 -7.68 2.96
C THR A 101 -10.76 -7.65 1.44
N PRO A 102 -9.78 -7.19 0.65
CA PRO A 102 -9.83 -7.24 -0.81
C PRO A 102 -10.07 -8.65 -1.36
N LYS A 103 -10.99 -8.74 -2.33
CA LYS A 103 -11.36 -9.99 -3.01
C LYS A 103 -10.90 -10.05 -4.46
N GLN A 104 -10.46 -8.92 -4.96
CA GLN A 104 -9.85 -8.70 -6.26
C GLN A 104 -9.02 -7.43 -6.15
N ASP A 105 -8.18 -7.20 -7.14
CA ASP A 105 -7.43 -5.98 -7.28
C ASP A 105 -8.32 -4.75 -7.08
N THR A 106 -7.95 -3.87 -6.15
CA THR A 106 -8.81 -2.75 -5.77
C THR A 106 -8.04 -1.62 -5.10
N VAL A 107 -8.55 -0.41 -5.27
CA VAL A 107 -8.24 0.70 -4.37
C VAL A 107 -9.23 0.68 -3.21
N GLN A 108 -8.77 0.85 -1.98
CA GLN A 108 -9.60 0.92 -0.79
C GLN A 108 -9.64 2.37 -0.29
N ILE A 109 -10.84 2.97 -0.33
CA ILE A 109 -11.11 4.35 0.05
C ILE A 109 -12.49 4.40 0.67
N ASP A 110 -12.58 4.79 1.94
CA ASP A 110 -13.87 4.88 2.66
C ASP A 110 -14.70 3.59 2.49
N ASP A 111 -14.04 2.42 2.59
CA ASP A 111 -14.68 1.13 2.34
C ASP A 111 -15.75 0.83 3.41
N PRO A 112 -17.05 0.85 3.05
CA PRO A 112 -18.11 0.60 4.01
C PRO A 112 -18.10 -0.84 4.54
N SER A 113 -17.47 -1.78 3.80
CA SER A 113 -17.37 -3.17 4.24
C SER A 113 -16.36 -3.34 5.37
N ALA A 114 -15.39 -2.43 5.55
CA ALA A 114 -14.35 -2.54 6.56
C ALA A 114 -14.89 -2.57 8.00
N MET A 115 -16.10 -2.07 8.23
CA MET A 115 -16.78 -2.11 9.53
C MET A 115 -17.49 -3.45 9.82
N LEU A 116 -17.57 -4.35 8.82
CA LEU A 116 -18.22 -5.65 8.95
C LEU A 116 -17.19 -6.66 9.46
N PHE A 117 -17.25 -7.04 10.73
CA PHE A 117 -16.28 -7.95 11.36
C PHE A 117 -16.56 -9.43 11.02
N CYS A 118 -16.45 -9.82 9.74
CA CYS A 118 -16.80 -11.17 9.28
C CYS A 118 -15.61 -12.09 8.93
N ALA A 119 -14.39 -11.75 9.36
CA ALA A 119 -13.18 -12.57 9.17
C ALA A 119 -12.97 -13.06 7.72
N ALA A 120 -13.27 -12.20 6.73
CA ALA A 120 -13.15 -12.57 5.33
C ALA A 120 -11.69 -12.81 4.92
N PHE A 121 -11.44 -13.93 4.25
CA PHE A 121 -10.12 -14.33 3.73
C PHE A 121 -9.72 -13.57 2.44
N ARG A 122 -8.43 -13.21 2.29
CA ARG A 122 -7.90 -12.61 1.05
C ARG A 122 -7.46 -13.71 0.06
N PRO A 123 -8.02 -13.78 -1.16
CA PRO A 123 -7.55 -14.69 -2.20
C PRO A 123 -6.07 -14.48 -2.58
N ALA A 124 -5.42 -15.52 -3.07
CA ALA A 124 -4.09 -15.40 -3.67
C ALA A 124 -4.15 -14.58 -4.97
N GLY A 125 -3.09 -13.85 -5.30
CA GLY A 125 -3.02 -13.02 -6.50
C GLY A 125 -3.90 -11.76 -6.46
N VAL A 126 -4.14 -11.20 -5.28
CA VAL A 126 -4.96 -10.00 -5.06
C VAL A 126 -4.12 -8.88 -4.49
N GLU A 127 -4.07 -7.79 -5.23
CA GLU A 127 -3.33 -6.58 -4.91
C GLU A 127 -4.26 -5.49 -4.39
N SER A 128 -3.78 -4.61 -3.53
CA SER A 128 -4.59 -3.47 -3.12
C SER A 128 -3.76 -2.30 -2.66
N VAL A 129 -4.31 -1.11 -2.90
CA VAL A 129 -3.79 0.15 -2.36
C VAL A 129 -4.86 0.77 -1.48
N GLU A 130 -4.49 1.13 -0.26
CA GLU A 130 -5.32 1.88 0.68
C GLU A 130 -4.75 3.29 0.85
N MET A 131 -5.64 4.27 1.01
CA MET A 131 -5.27 5.67 1.17
C MET A 131 -5.95 6.26 2.39
N HIS A 132 -5.20 7.02 3.17
CA HIS A 132 -5.67 7.58 4.43
C HIS A 132 -5.28 9.04 4.60
N TYR A 133 -6.09 9.74 5.39
CA TYR A 133 -5.80 11.09 5.85
C TYR A 133 -5.35 11.08 7.31
N GLY A 134 -4.48 11.99 7.70
CA GLY A 134 -3.94 12.11 9.06
C GLY A 134 -2.63 11.36 9.25
N SER A 135 -2.36 11.00 10.51
CA SER A 135 -1.16 10.24 10.88
C SER A 135 -1.32 8.77 10.46
N PRO A 136 -0.22 8.08 10.13
CA PRO A 136 -0.20 6.63 10.00
C PRO A 136 -0.71 5.91 11.25
N ARG A 137 -1.01 4.62 11.10
CA ARG A 137 -1.41 3.76 12.22
C ARG A 137 -0.35 3.76 13.33
N VAL A 138 -0.77 3.43 14.56
CA VAL A 138 0.09 3.48 15.76
C VAL A 138 1.32 2.55 15.70
N ASP A 139 1.24 1.51 14.89
CA ASP A 139 2.27 0.52 14.61
C ASP A 139 3.22 0.92 13.45
N PHE A 140 2.93 2.02 12.75
CA PHE A 140 3.83 2.54 11.73
C PHE A 140 5.19 2.94 12.32
N ARG A 141 6.27 2.50 11.69
CA ARG A 141 7.63 2.90 11.99
C ARG A 141 8.33 3.29 10.69
N ALA A 142 8.93 4.47 10.66
CA ALA A 142 9.71 4.93 9.53
C ALA A 142 11.08 4.24 9.55
N ASP A 143 11.27 3.27 8.66
CA ASP A 143 12.55 2.58 8.44
C ASP A 143 13.49 3.41 7.54
N GLU A 144 12.92 4.30 6.73
CA GLU A 144 13.63 5.16 5.80
C GLU A 144 12.90 6.49 5.60
N THR A 145 13.65 7.55 5.31
CA THR A 145 13.14 8.84 4.85
C THR A 145 13.69 9.11 3.46
N PHE A 146 12.84 9.60 2.56
CA PHE A 146 13.18 9.92 1.18
C PHE A 146 12.36 11.13 0.69
N GLN A 147 12.44 11.44 -0.60
CA GLN A 147 11.65 12.51 -1.22
C GLN A 147 10.79 11.97 -2.36
N ILE A 148 9.58 12.49 -2.48
CA ILE A 148 8.66 12.30 -3.60
C ILE A 148 8.40 13.68 -4.18
N ASP A 149 8.87 13.94 -5.41
CA ASP A 149 8.73 15.23 -6.08
C ASP A 149 9.18 16.42 -5.20
N GLY A 150 10.29 16.24 -4.48
CA GLY A 150 10.85 17.24 -3.56
C GLY A 150 10.16 17.35 -2.19
N VAL A 151 9.09 16.57 -1.95
CA VAL A 151 8.39 16.53 -0.65
C VAL A 151 8.92 15.37 0.19
N ARG A 152 9.25 15.64 1.46
CA ARG A 152 9.69 14.61 2.42
C ARG A 152 8.61 13.53 2.56
N ALA A 153 9.04 12.27 2.43
CA ALA A 153 8.24 11.09 2.66
C ALA A 153 8.97 10.10 3.58
N GLU A 154 8.20 9.26 4.26
CA GLU A 154 8.68 8.27 5.22
C GLU A 154 8.17 6.89 4.81
N ARG A 155 9.05 5.90 4.84
CA ARG A 155 8.79 4.54 4.36
C ARG A 155 8.88 3.55 5.53
N GLN A 156 7.85 2.73 5.67
CA GLN A 156 7.93 1.45 6.37
C GLN A 156 8.22 0.37 5.34
N ARG A 157 9.29 -0.41 5.57
CA ARG A 157 9.73 -1.49 4.68
C ARG A 157 8.66 -2.56 4.56
N THR A 158 8.65 -3.21 3.40
CA THR A 158 7.71 -4.28 3.13
C THR A 158 8.02 -5.48 4.03
N THR A 159 7.01 -5.95 4.75
CA THR A 159 7.05 -7.19 5.54
C THR A 159 6.04 -8.16 5.00
N CYS A 160 6.27 -9.47 5.21
CA CYS A 160 5.32 -10.50 4.81
C CYS A 160 4.99 -11.39 6.01
N SER A 161 3.71 -11.70 6.17
CA SER A 161 3.21 -12.60 7.20
C SER A 161 2.20 -13.58 6.61
N GLY A 162 2.21 -14.82 7.11
CA GLY A 162 1.13 -15.76 6.85
C GLY A 162 -0.17 -15.29 7.52
N THR A 163 -1.31 -15.72 6.98
CA THR A 163 -2.61 -15.53 7.63
C THR A 163 -2.71 -16.47 8.83
N ASN A 164 -2.95 -15.93 10.03
CA ASN A 164 -3.12 -16.74 11.25
C ASN A 164 -4.57 -17.21 11.47
N TYR A 165 -5.42 -17.23 10.42
CA TYR A 165 -6.82 -17.65 10.55
C TYR A 165 -6.91 -19.19 10.58
N PRO A 166 -7.39 -19.81 11.69
CA PRO A 166 -7.40 -21.26 11.84
C PRO A 166 -8.23 -22.01 10.79
N GLU A 167 -9.22 -21.33 10.20
CA GLU A 167 -10.14 -21.86 9.20
C GLU A 167 -9.74 -21.49 7.76
N ALA A 168 -8.72 -20.65 7.58
CA ALA A 168 -8.22 -20.34 6.26
C ALA A 168 -7.48 -21.57 5.73
N LYS A 169 -8.16 -22.37 4.89
CA LYS A 169 -7.56 -23.45 4.10
C LYS A 169 -6.52 -22.94 3.06
N ALA A 170 -6.04 -21.72 3.21
CA ALA A 170 -5.18 -21.05 2.28
C ALA A 170 -4.07 -20.35 3.06
N ASP A 171 -2.86 -20.91 2.96
CA ASP A 171 -1.58 -20.34 3.39
C ASP A 171 -1.23 -19.11 2.52
N THR A 172 -2.13 -18.14 2.44
CA THR A 172 -1.87 -16.92 1.67
C THR A 172 -0.94 -16.05 2.49
N THR A 173 0.32 -15.97 2.08
CA THR A 173 1.23 -14.96 2.59
C THR A 173 0.79 -13.59 2.09
N ILE A 174 0.63 -12.63 2.99
CA ILE A 174 0.33 -11.25 2.66
C ILE A 174 1.57 -10.43 2.96
N CYS A 175 2.03 -9.69 1.96
CA CYS A 175 3.07 -8.70 2.10
C CYS A 175 2.44 -7.31 2.12
N ASP A 176 2.93 -6.42 2.97
CA ASP A 176 2.47 -5.04 3.03
C ASP A 176 3.58 -4.05 3.37
N GLY A 177 3.37 -2.81 2.96
CA GLY A 177 4.28 -1.70 3.21
C GLY A 177 3.55 -0.37 3.15
N THR A 178 4.12 0.64 3.78
CA THR A 178 3.48 1.95 3.96
C THR A 178 4.42 3.08 3.57
N VAL A 179 3.89 4.08 2.86
CA VAL A 179 4.55 5.38 2.62
C VAL A 179 3.69 6.49 3.20
N SER A 180 4.27 7.32 4.07
CA SER A 180 3.64 8.52 4.61
C SER A 180 4.25 9.78 4.02
N ILE A 181 3.44 10.80 3.77
CA ILE A 181 3.85 12.15 3.39
C ILE A 181 3.36 13.11 4.50
N PRO A 182 4.14 13.30 5.58
CA PRO A 182 3.65 13.96 6.80
C PRO A 182 3.15 15.39 6.58
N SER A 183 3.81 16.16 5.71
CA SER A 183 3.42 17.54 5.40
C SER A 183 2.04 17.65 4.75
N LEU A 184 1.63 16.61 4.02
CA LEU A 184 0.32 16.52 3.37
C LEU A 184 -0.72 15.79 4.22
N LYS A 185 -0.31 15.17 5.33
CA LYS A 185 -1.16 14.31 6.17
C LYS A 185 -1.84 13.21 5.36
N VAL A 186 -1.11 12.64 4.41
CA VAL A 186 -1.59 11.52 3.58
C VAL A 186 -0.60 10.38 3.70
N TRP A 187 -1.11 9.16 3.77
CA TRP A 187 -0.29 7.96 3.68
C TRP A 187 -0.99 6.89 2.86
N PHE A 188 -0.17 6.07 2.21
CA PHE A 188 -0.56 4.99 1.32
C PHE A 188 -0.06 3.67 1.91
N ARG A 189 -0.92 2.66 1.92
CA ARG A 189 -0.54 1.28 2.22
C ARG A 189 -0.79 0.44 1.00
N ALA A 190 0.21 -0.33 0.59
CA ALA A 190 0.05 -1.32 -0.45
C ALA A 190 0.11 -2.70 0.20
N GLU A 191 -0.78 -3.60 -0.21
CA GLU A 191 -0.80 -4.99 0.22
C GLU A 191 -0.82 -5.89 -1.01
N SER A 192 -0.09 -7.00 -0.94
CA SER A 192 0.04 -8.00 -1.99
C SER A 192 -0.07 -9.40 -1.42
N SER A 193 -0.92 -10.25 -2.02
CA SER A 193 -0.83 -11.70 -1.81
C SER A 193 0.07 -12.41 -2.83
N THR A 194 0.77 -11.66 -3.68
CA THR A 194 1.70 -12.20 -4.68
C THR A 194 3.15 -12.11 -4.20
N SER A 195 3.64 -10.92 -3.83
CA SER A 195 5.04 -10.75 -3.41
C SER A 195 5.33 -9.40 -2.76
N ALA A 196 6.40 -9.35 -1.96
CA ALA A 196 6.95 -8.09 -1.46
C ALA A 196 7.37 -7.13 -2.60
N ALA A 197 7.85 -7.67 -3.71
CA ALA A 197 8.26 -6.89 -4.86
C ALA A 197 7.09 -6.17 -5.53
N GLU A 198 5.86 -6.71 -5.48
CA GLU A 198 4.68 -6.00 -5.99
C GLU A 198 4.28 -4.83 -5.09
N VAL A 199 4.37 -4.99 -3.76
CA VAL A 199 4.20 -3.88 -2.81
C VAL A 199 5.16 -2.74 -3.12
N ASP A 200 6.44 -3.05 -3.29
CA ASP A 200 7.46 -2.05 -3.62
C ASP A 200 7.17 -1.37 -4.97
N ARG A 201 6.75 -2.14 -5.98
CA ARG A 201 6.34 -1.60 -7.29
C ARG A 201 5.14 -0.68 -7.20
N MET A 202 4.14 -0.99 -6.38
CA MET A 202 2.97 -0.14 -6.18
C MET A 202 3.36 1.17 -5.50
N LEU A 203 4.08 1.11 -4.38
CA LEU A 203 4.46 2.29 -3.61
C LEU A 203 5.43 3.21 -4.35
N ALA A 204 6.23 2.66 -5.27
CA ALA A 204 7.09 3.47 -6.15
C ALA A 204 6.32 4.38 -7.14
N ARG A 205 5.00 4.18 -7.27
CA ARG A 205 4.13 4.97 -8.17
C ARG A 205 3.42 6.14 -7.47
N ILE A 206 3.82 6.45 -6.23
CA ILE A 206 3.33 7.62 -5.50
C ILE A 206 3.99 8.87 -6.07
N ALA A 207 3.19 9.93 -6.24
CA ALA A 207 3.62 11.23 -6.72
C ALA A 207 2.93 12.35 -5.94
N VAL A 208 3.58 13.51 -5.86
CA VAL A 208 2.96 14.77 -5.45
C VAL A 208 2.66 15.59 -6.69
N VAL A 209 1.38 15.73 -7.03
CA VAL A 209 0.92 16.38 -8.26
C VAL A 209 0.50 17.83 -8.00
N ALA A 210 1.14 18.77 -8.68
CA ALA A 210 0.91 20.20 -8.48
C ALA A 210 -0.38 20.72 -9.16
N ASP A 211 -0.77 20.13 -10.29
CA ASP A 211 -1.86 20.61 -11.16
C ASP A 211 -3.21 19.95 -10.87
N ARG A 212 -3.26 19.02 -9.90
CA ARG A 212 -4.47 18.28 -9.51
C ARG A 212 -4.59 18.20 -8.00
N THR A 213 -5.82 18.01 -7.55
CA THR A 213 -6.16 17.79 -6.15
C THR A 213 -7.21 16.68 -6.04
N GLY A 214 -6.97 15.73 -5.14
CA GLY A 214 -7.82 14.58 -4.89
C GLY A 214 -8.92 14.88 -3.88
N VAL A 215 -10.14 14.40 -4.16
CA VAL A 215 -11.28 14.51 -3.22
C VAL A 215 -10.94 13.75 -1.92
N PRO A 216 -10.85 14.42 -0.76
CA PRO A 216 -10.46 13.76 0.50
C PRO A 216 -11.50 12.76 1.00
N SER A 217 -11.05 11.81 1.83
CA SER A 217 -11.94 10.97 2.64
C SER A 217 -12.83 11.83 3.54
N TYR A 218 -14.12 11.51 3.61
CA TYR A 218 -15.01 12.10 4.62
C TYR A 218 -15.14 11.18 5.84
N GLU A 219 -14.92 9.87 5.69
CA GLU A 219 -14.91 8.92 6.82
C GLU A 219 -13.76 9.22 7.82
N ALA A 220 -12.61 9.72 7.34
CA ALA A 220 -11.49 10.12 8.19
C ALA A 220 -11.81 11.32 9.12
N LEU A 221 -12.91 12.03 8.87
CA LEU A 221 -13.40 13.13 9.73
C LEU A 221 -14.43 12.67 10.77
N ARG A 222 -14.72 11.37 10.84
CA ARG A 222 -15.64 10.83 11.85
C ARG A 222 -15.02 10.92 13.22
N VAL A 223 -15.59 11.79 14.04
CA VAL A 223 -15.24 11.94 15.46
C VAL A 223 -16.21 11.19 16.38
N ASP A 224 -17.38 10.81 15.88
CA ASP A 224 -18.41 10.06 16.58
C ASP A 224 -19.26 9.19 15.62
N LEU A 225 -20.32 8.57 16.15
CA LEU A 225 -21.24 7.73 15.38
C LEU A 225 -22.07 8.52 14.35
N HIS A 226 -22.14 9.85 14.45
CA HIS A 226 -23.00 10.72 13.66
C HIS A 226 -22.34 11.26 12.38
N GLY A 227 -21.13 10.80 12.04
CA GLY A 227 -20.47 11.16 10.79
C GLY A 227 -19.99 12.62 10.75
N PRO A 228 -19.18 13.05 9.76
CA PRO A 228 -18.89 14.46 9.62
C PRO A 228 -20.14 15.24 9.19
N THR A 229 -20.24 16.48 9.62
CA THR A 229 -21.23 17.42 9.07
C THR A 229 -20.79 17.90 7.69
N GLY A 230 -21.74 18.25 6.82
CA GLY A 230 -21.43 18.82 5.51
C GLY A 230 -20.64 20.12 5.59
N THR A 231 -20.84 20.92 6.64
CA THR A 231 -20.08 22.15 6.89
C THR A 231 -18.62 21.86 7.24
N ALA A 232 -18.36 20.87 8.10
CA ALA A 232 -17.01 20.44 8.42
C ALA A 232 -16.30 19.87 7.18
N TYR A 233 -16.97 19.02 6.40
CA TYR A 233 -16.39 18.46 5.19
C TYR A 233 -16.14 19.51 4.09
N ALA A 234 -17.04 20.50 3.95
CA ALA A 234 -16.82 21.64 3.05
C ALA A 234 -15.57 22.46 3.42
N ALA A 235 -15.24 22.58 4.71
CA ALA A 235 -14.00 23.23 5.14
C ALA A 235 -12.75 22.45 4.71
N VAL A 236 -12.80 21.11 4.78
CA VAL A 236 -11.71 20.23 4.32
C VAL A 236 -11.53 20.29 2.80
N LEU A 237 -12.63 20.28 2.04
CA LEU A 237 -12.57 20.48 0.58
C LEU A 237 -11.89 21.81 0.22
N ARG A 238 -12.21 22.90 0.93
CA ARG A 238 -11.58 24.20 0.72
C ARG A 238 -10.08 24.19 1.03
N GLN A 239 -9.64 23.47 2.07
CA GLN A 239 -8.22 23.35 2.42
C GLN A 239 -7.39 22.71 1.32
N VAL A 240 -7.97 21.77 0.56
CA VAL A 240 -7.30 21.12 -0.59
C VAL A 240 -7.58 21.83 -1.93
N GLY A 241 -8.11 23.06 -1.89
CA GLY A 241 -8.35 23.87 -3.09
C GLY A 241 -9.58 23.48 -3.90
N LEU A 242 -10.52 22.71 -3.34
CA LEU A 242 -11.79 22.36 -3.98
C LEU A 242 -12.94 23.27 -3.49
N LYS A 243 -13.94 23.45 -4.36
CA LYS A 243 -15.21 24.09 -4.01
C LYS A 243 -16.22 23.03 -3.58
N SER A 244 -17.18 23.41 -2.75
CA SER A 244 -18.25 22.52 -2.30
C SER A 244 -19.63 23.06 -2.67
N ARG A 245 -20.55 22.17 -3.06
CA ARG A 245 -21.98 22.44 -3.15
C ARG A 245 -22.73 21.49 -2.22
N LEU A 246 -23.43 22.02 -1.22
CA LEU A 246 -24.25 21.20 -0.34
C LEU A 246 -25.61 20.91 -1.00
N LEU A 247 -26.03 19.65 -0.99
CA LEU A 247 -27.33 19.19 -1.45
C LEU A 247 -28.04 18.48 -0.30
N THR A 248 -29.03 19.13 0.29
CA THR A 248 -29.81 18.56 1.39
C THR A 248 -30.89 17.62 0.84
N VAL A 249 -30.98 16.41 1.42
CA VAL A 249 -32.01 15.42 1.09
C VAL A 249 -32.68 14.91 2.37
N ARG A 250 -33.98 14.65 2.29
CA ARG A 250 -34.74 14.09 3.41
C ARG A 250 -34.20 12.71 3.78
N SER A 251 -33.77 12.53 5.02
CA SER A 251 -33.22 11.26 5.49
C SER A 251 -33.59 11.00 6.94
N PRO A 252 -34.65 10.23 7.24
CA PRO A 252 -35.15 10.07 8.60
C PRO A 252 -34.21 9.26 9.52
N ASN A 253 -33.28 8.51 8.93
CA ASN A 253 -32.38 7.61 9.66
C ASN A 253 -31.04 8.25 10.03
N TYR A 254 -30.79 9.50 9.63
CA TYR A 254 -29.52 10.18 9.81
C TYR A 254 -29.75 11.57 10.41
N PRO A 255 -28.95 12.00 11.41
CA PRO A 255 -28.92 13.36 11.90
C PRO A 255 -28.85 14.41 10.79
N ALA A 256 -29.62 15.49 10.93
CA ALA A 256 -29.59 16.61 10.01
C ALA A 256 -28.15 17.17 9.86
N GLY A 257 -27.73 17.42 8.63
CA GLY A 257 -26.41 17.92 8.28
C GLY A 257 -25.33 16.85 8.10
N GLN A 258 -25.57 15.57 8.43
CA GLN A 258 -24.60 14.49 8.24
C GLN A 258 -24.33 14.25 6.75
N VAL A 259 -23.06 14.07 6.37
CA VAL A 259 -22.67 13.69 5.00
C VAL A 259 -23.17 12.28 4.69
N LEU A 260 -23.93 12.16 3.61
CA LEU A 260 -24.46 10.88 3.11
C LEU A 260 -23.73 10.40 1.86
N LYS A 261 -23.27 11.34 1.01
CA LYS A 261 -22.61 11.03 -0.26
C LYS A 261 -21.77 12.21 -0.73
N VAL A 262 -20.68 11.90 -1.43
CA VAL A 262 -19.79 12.88 -2.07
C VAL A 262 -19.64 12.54 -3.55
N SER A 263 -19.70 13.56 -4.42
CA SER A 263 -19.54 13.40 -5.87
C SER A 263 -18.76 14.57 -6.48
N PRO A 264 -17.65 14.34 -7.23
CA PRO A 264 -17.01 13.05 -7.48
C PRO A 264 -16.56 12.33 -6.20
N ALA A 265 -16.44 11.01 -6.25
CA ALA A 265 -16.14 10.19 -5.07
C ALA A 265 -14.76 10.50 -4.48
N PRO A 266 -14.54 10.26 -3.18
CA PRO A 266 -13.21 10.32 -2.56
C PRO A 266 -12.15 9.56 -3.37
N GLY A 267 -10.93 10.10 -3.45
CA GLY A 267 -9.85 9.59 -4.28
C GLY A 267 -9.83 10.09 -5.73
N THR A 268 -10.90 10.72 -6.21
CA THR A 268 -10.95 11.26 -7.58
C THR A 268 -10.04 12.48 -7.70
N MET A 269 -9.12 12.47 -8.67
CA MET A 269 -8.22 13.59 -8.96
C MET A 269 -8.89 14.63 -9.87
N LEU A 270 -9.05 15.85 -9.38
CA LEU A 270 -9.70 16.96 -10.06
C LEU A 270 -8.72 18.12 -10.30
N LYS A 271 -9.11 19.04 -11.19
CA LYS A 271 -8.41 20.33 -11.28
C LYS A 271 -8.69 21.17 -10.02
N PRO A 272 -7.71 21.97 -9.54
CA PRO A 272 -7.95 22.94 -8.50
C PRO A 272 -9.16 23.84 -8.81
N GLY A 273 -9.96 24.15 -7.80
CA GLY A 273 -11.18 24.95 -7.92
C GLY A 273 -12.40 24.22 -8.48
N ALA A 274 -12.30 22.92 -8.82
CA ALA A 274 -13.44 22.09 -9.19
C ALA A 274 -14.45 21.97 -8.03
N THR A 275 -15.72 21.80 -8.38
CA THR A 275 -16.82 21.70 -7.42
C THR A 275 -17.13 20.24 -7.09
N VAL A 276 -17.14 19.92 -5.80
CA VAL A 276 -17.61 18.65 -5.24
C VAL A 276 -19.01 18.86 -4.66
N THR A 277 -19.95 18.01 -5.04
CA THR A 277 -21.29 17.97 -4.45
C THR A 277 -21.27 17.08 -3.21
N VAL A 278 -21.73 17.63 -2.09
CA VAL A 278 -21.84 16.93 -0.81
C VAL A 278 -23.32 16.79 -0.48
N THR A 279 -23.85 15.59 -0.59
CA THR A 279 -25.22 15.28 -0.18
C THR A 279 -25.27 15.12 1.33
N VAL A 280 -26.17 15.85 1.98
CA VAL A 280 -26.35 15.82 3.44
C VAL A 280 -27.78 15.46 3.81
N ALA A 281 -27.96 14.83 4.97
CA ALA A 281 -29.27 14.63 5.55
C ALA A 281 -29.92 15.97 5.95
N GLY A 282 -31.23 16.07 5.86
CA GLY A 282 -32.01 17.20 6.36
C GLY A 282 -33.44 16.82 6.71
#